data_AF-A0A925AWF3-F1
#
_entry.id   AF-A0A925AWF3-F1
#
_cell.length_a   1.000
_cell.length_b   1.000
_cell.length_c   1.000
_cell.angle_alpha   90.00
_cell.angle_beta   90.00
_cell.angle_gamma   90.00
#
_symmetry.space_group_name_H-M   'P 1'
#
loop_
_entity.id
_entity.type
_entity.pdbx_description
1 polymer ?
#
loop_
_entity_poly.entity_id
_entity_poly.type
_entity_poly.pdbx_seq_one_letter_code
_entity_poly.pdbx_strand_id
1 'polypeptide(L)' 'DRGIVMTGGGALIRGLDLLLSHETSLPIHVDEDPLTCVVRGTGRILDDEEKYWSVLST' A
#
# COMPACT_ATOMS: atom_id res chain seq x y z
N ASP A 1 6.07 -7.37 -13.09
CA ASP A 1 7.03 -8.09 -12.22
C ASP A 1 6.83 -7.95 -10.71
N ARG A 2 6.16 -6.91 -10.17
CA ARG A 2 6.12 -6.69 -8.70
C ARG A 2 4.83 -7.12 -7.98
N GLY A 3 3.83 -7.66 -8.68
CA GLY A 3 2.58 -8.13 -8.06
C GLY A 3 1.73 -7.01 -7.45
N ILE A 4 0.89 -7.36 -6.47
CA ILE A 4 0.06 -6.44 -5.69
C ILE A 4 0.60 -6.37 -4.27
N VAL A 5 0.75 -5.14 -3.75
CA VAL A 5 1.03 -4.92 -2.32
C VAL A 5 -0.26 -4.54 -1.62
N MET A 6 -0.62 -5.29 -0.57
CA MET A 6 -1.78 -5.06 0.28
C MET A 6 -1.40 -4.22 1.49
N THR A 7 -2.28 -3.29 1.84
CA THR A 7 -2.14 -2.41 3.00
C THR A 7 -3.50 -2.10 3.63
N GLY A 8 -3.50 -1.37 4.75
CA GLY A 8 -4.69 -1.09 5.56
C GLY A 8 -5.15 -2.27 6.41
N GLY A 9 -6.17 -2.05 7.24
CA GLY A 9 -6.71 -3.08 8.13
C GLY A 9 -7.31 -4.29 7.39
N GLY A 10 -7.82 -4.08 6.17
CA GLY A 10 -8.33 -5.16 5.33
C GLY A 10 -7.27 -6.18 4.94
N ALA A 11 -5.99 -5.79 4.86
CA ALA A 11 -4.90 -6.70 4.53
C ALA A 11 -4.64 -7.77 5.61
N LEU A 12 -5.16 -7.58 6.83
CA LEU A 12 -5.02 -8.53 7.94
C LEU A 12 -6.17 -9.55 8.00
N ILE A 13 -7.13 -9.48 7.08
CA ILE A 13 -8.18 -10.50 6.98
C ILE A 13 -7.54 -11.83 6.58
N ARG A 14 -7.68 -12.83 7.44
CA ARG A 14 -7.04 -14.13 7.28
C ARG A 14 -7.38 -14.76 5.93
N GLY A 15 -6.36 -14.95 5.09
CA GLY A 15 -6.47 -15.62 3.80
C GLY A 15 -6.98 -14.74 2.66
N LEU A 16 -7.14 -13.43 2.86
CA LEU A 16 -7.51 -12.52 1.77
C LEU A 16 -6.39 -12.41 0.72
N ASP A 17 -5.14 -12.39 1.16
CA ASP A 17 -3.94 -12.45 0.31
C ASP A 17 -3.93 -13.71 -0.58
N LEU A 18 -4.25 -14.86 0.00
CA LEU A 18 -4.34 -16.14 -0.73
C LEU A 18 -5.48 -16.13 -1.75
N LEU A 19 -6.65 -15.63 -1.36
CA LEU A 19 -7.80 -15.48 -2.26
C LEU A 19 -7.46 -14.58 -3.45
N LEU A 20 -6.89 -13.40 -3.18
CA LEU A 20 -6.51 -12.47 -4.24
C LEU A 20 -5.43 -13.06 -5.16
N SER A 21 -4.49 -13.83 -4.60
CA SER A 21 -3.47 -14.49 -5.42
C SER A 21 -4.08 -15.53 -6.35
N HIS A 22 -5.05 -16.31 -5.88
CA HIS A 22 -5.79 -17.28 -6.69
C HIS A 22 -6.58 -16.60 -7.81
N GLU A 23 -7.38 -15.58 -7.47
CA GLU A 23 -8.28 -14.92 -8.43
C GLU A 23 -7.53 -14.09 -9.48
N THR A 24 -6.45 -13.42 -9.08
CA THR A 24 -5.72 -12.52 -9.98
C THR A 24 -4.59 -13.22 -10.74
N SER A 25 -4.17 -14.42 -10.29
CA SER A 25 -2.94 -15.07 -10.75
C SER A 25 -1.68 -14.19 -10.61
N LEU A 26 -1.71 -13.23 -9.68
CA LEU A 26 -0.59 -12.34 -9.38
C LEU A 26 0.01 -12.66 -8.00
N PRO A 27 1.32 -12.42 -7.80
CA PRO A 27 1.91 -12.42 -6.47
C PRO A 27 1.27 -11.33 -5.61
N ILE A 28 0.87 -11.69 -4.39
CA ILE A 28 0.33 -10.75 -3.39
C ILE A 28 1.31 -10.65 -2.24
N HIS A 29 1.61 -9.43 -1.79
CA HIS A 29 2.49 -9.16 -0.66
C HIS A 29 1.78 -8.24 0.33
N VAL A 30 1.75 -8.60 1.61
CA VAL A 30 1.20 -7.73 2.65
C VAL A 30 2.32 -6.84 3.19
N ASP A 31 2.10 -5.52 3.27
CA ASP A 31 3.06 -4.58 3.88
C ASP A 31 3.39 -5.00 5.32
N GLU A 32 4.62 -4.74 5.77
CA GLU A 32 5.08 -5.10 7.12
C GLU A 32 4.33 -4.32 8.22
N ASP A 33 3.85 -3.10 7.93
CA ASP A 33 3.03 -2.29 8.83
C ASP A 33 1.83 -1.68 8.07
N PRO A 34 0.83 -2.52 7.74
CA PRO A 34 -0.26 -2.13 6.84
C PRO A 34 -1.22 -1.14 7.51
N LEU A 35 -1.29 -1.11 8.85
CA LEU A 35 -2.19 -0.22 9.58
C LEU A 35 -1.73 1.24 9.53
N THR A 36 -0.42 1.49 9.57
CA THR A 36 0.13 2.85 9.57
C THR A 36 0.62 3.31 8.20
N CYS A 37 0.58 2.44 7.18
CA CYS A 37 1.12 2.72 5.85
C CYS A 37 0.65 4.05 5.26
N VAL A 38 -0.63 4.41 5.42
CA VAL A 38 -1.18 5.67 4.93
C VAL A 38 -0.52 6.86 5.63
N VAL A 39 -0.52 6.90 6.97
CA VAL A 39 0.04 8.03 7.73
C VAL A 39 1.56 8.13 7.60
N ARG A 40 2.27 7.00 7.45
CA ARG A 40 3.71 6.99 7.13
C ARG A 40 3.97 7.59 5.74
N GLY A 41 3.15 7.24 4.75
CA GLY A 41 3.21 7.82 3.41
C GLY A 41 2.95 9.33 3.43
N THR A 42 1.93 9.76 4.17
CA THR A 42 1.62 11.18 4.39
C THR A 42 2.81 11.92 5.02
N GLY A 43 3.39 11.38 6.12
CA GLY A 43 4.56 11.99 6.77
C GLY A 43 5.73 12.19 5.80
N ARG A 44 6.04 11.18 4.98
CA ARG A 44 7.11 11.27 3.96
C ARG A 44 6.87 12.36 2.91
N ILE A 45 5.62 12.65 2.58
CA ILE A 45 5.28 13.74 1.65
C ILE A 45 5.45 15.09 2.34
N LEU A 46 4.99 15.22 3.59
CA LEU A 46 5.14 16.44 4.37
C LEU A 46 6.62 16.76 4.66
N ASP A 47 7.49 15.75 4.77
CA ASP A 47 8.93 15.93 4.93
C ASP A 47 9.62 16.47 3.65
N ASP A 48 9.00 16.32 2.47
CA ASP A 48 9.58 16.69 1.16
C ASP A 48 8.48 17.15 0.18
N GLU A 49 7.72 18.19 0.56
CA GLU A 49 6.53 18.63 -0.19
C GLU A 49 6.85 19.08 -1.61
N GLU A 50 7.99 19.76 -1.82
CA GLU A 50 8.42 20.26 -3.13
C GLU A 50 8.56 19.13 -4.16
N LYS A 51 9.11 17.98 -3.74
CA LYS A 51 9.26 16.81 -4.60
C LYS A 51 7.92 16.26 -5.10
N TYR A 52 6.86 16.39 -4.30
CA TYR A 52 5.53 15.88 -4.61
C TYR A 52 4.57 16.97 -5.10
N TRP A 53 5.06 18.19 -5.33
CA TRP A 53 4.23 19.35 -5.67
C TRP A 53 3.32 19.11 -6.88
N SER A 54 3.81 18.42 -7.91
CA SER A 54 3.03 18.11 -9.12
C SER A 54 1.77 17.28 -8.87
N VAL A 55 1.71 16.56 -7.75
CA VAL A 55 0.56 15.75 -7.33
C VAL A 55 -0.31 16.51 -6.32
N LEU A 56 0.29 17.43 -5.56
CA LEU A 56 -0.39 18.21 -4.52
C LEU A 56 -1.07 19.48 -5.06
N SER A 57 -0.53 20.11 -6.10
CA SER A 57 -1.12 21.28 -6.74
C SER A 57 -2.21 20.85 -7.71
N THR A 58 -3.46 21.21 -7.43
CA THR A 58 -4.62 21.04 -8.33
C THR A 58 -4.85 22.29 -9.16
#